data_AF-A0AAW8TNV0-F1
#
_entry.id   AF-A0AAW8TNV0-F1
#
_cell.length_a   1.000
_cell.length_b   1.000
_cell.length_c   1.000
_cell.angle_alpha   90.00
_cell.angle_beta   90.00
_cell.angle_gamma   90.00
#
_symmetry.space_group_name_H-M   'P 1'
#
loop_
_entity.id
_entity.type
_entity.pdbx_description
1 polymer ?
#
loop_
_entity_poly.entity_id
_entity_poly.type
_entity_poly.pdbx_seq_one_letter_code
_entity_poly.pdbx_strand_id
1 'polypeptide(L)' 'MAKIVYLMRHGQTLFNELKKVQGWCDSPLTELGKEQARQAR' A
#
# COMPACT_ATOMS: atom_id res chain seq x y z
N MET A 1 -7.66 -30.93 1.15
CA MET A 1 -8.51 -29.74 1.39
C MET A 1 -7.86 -28.53 0.77
N ALA A 2 -8.57 -27.78 -0.06
CA ALA A 2 -8.07 -26.52 -0.58
C ALA A 2 -8.17 -25.43 0.50
N LYS A 3 -7.20 -24.52 0.54
CA LYS A 3 -7.21 -23.32 1.40
C LYS A 3 -7.23 -22.08 0.52
N ILE A 4 -7.94 -21.05 0.98
CA ILE A 4 -7.97 -19.75 0.31
C ILE A 4 -6.96 -18.83 1.01
N VAL A 5 -6.12 -18.18 0.23
CA VAL A 5 -5.14 -17.19 0.71
C VAL A 5 -5.49 -15.85 0.07
N TYR A 6 -5.61 -14.82 0.89
CA TYR A 6 -5.83 -13.44 0.45
C TYR A 6 -4.51 -12.70 0.53
N LEU A 7 -4.11 -12.03 -0.56
CA LEU A 7 -2.92 -11.20 -0.65
C LEU A 7 -3.34 -9.78 -1.03
N MET A 8 -2.68 -8.79 -0.44
CA MET A 8 -2.93 -7.38 -0.73
C MET A 8 -1.60 -6.60 -0.72
N ARG A 9 -1.47 -5.63 -1.62
CA ARG A 9 -0.41 -4.63 -1.59
C ARG A 9 -0.95 -3.37 -0.91
N HIS A 10 -0.10 -2.69 -0.12
CA HIS A 10 -0.45 -1.39 0.46
C HIS A 10 -0.70 -0.31 -0.62
N GLY A 11 -1.42 0.74 -0.25
CA GLY A 11 -1.68 1.90 -1.11
C GLY A 11 -0.45 2.80 -1.30
N GLN A 12 -0.63 3.88 -2.07
CA GLN A 12 0.44 4.85 -2.34
C GLN A 12 1.03 5.46 -1.06
N THR A 13 2.36 5.49 -0.96
CA THR A 13 3.12 6.20 0.09
C THR A 13 3.67 7.53 -0.41
N LEU A 14 4.06 8.43 0.50
CA LEU A 14 4.74 9.68 0.18
C LEU A 14 5.98 9.47 -0.72
N PHE A 15 6.76 8.42 -0.48
CA PHE A 15 7.94 8.14 -1.30
C PHE A 15 7.58 7.64 -2.70
N ASN A 16 6.43 6.98 -2.89
CA ASN A 16 5.94 6.67 -4.22
C ASN A 16 5.60 7.94 -5.00
N GLU A 17 4.92 8.90 -4.36
CA GLU A 17 4.59 10.20 -4.95
C GLU A 17 5.84 11.01 -5.31
N LEU A 18 6.82 11.04 -4.41
CA LEU A 18 8.10 11.72 -4.63
C LEU A 18 9.07 10.95 -5.57
N LYS A 19 8.66 9.79 -6.09
CA LYS A 19 9.49 8.90 -6.93
C LYS A 19 10.83 8.53 -6.28
N LYS A 20 10.83 8.28 -4.97
CA LYS A 20 12.00 7.86 -4.18
C LYS A 20 11.94 6.37 -3.85
N VAL A 21 13.12 5.76 -3.73
CA VAL A 21 13.24 4.38 -3.22
C VAL A 21 13.02 4.40 -1.70
N GLN A 22 12.06 3.61 -1.23
CA GLN A 22 11.70 3.54 0.20
C GLN A 22 12.60 2.59 1.00
N GLY A 23 12.93 1.41 0.45
CA GLY A 23 13.67 0.40 1.20
C GLY A 23 12.94 0.04 2.51
N TRP A 24 13.64 0.18 3.64
CA TRP A 24 13.11 -0.10 4.98
C TRP A 24 12.62 1.17 5.71
N CYS A 25 12.50 2.30 5.01
CA CYS A 25 11.99 3.56 5.56
C CYS A 25 10.48 3.49 5.80
N ASP A 26 10.01 4.06 6.90
CA ASP A 26 8.59 4.14 7.26
C ASP A 26 7.91 5.37 6.63
N SER A 27 7.77 5.37 5.31
CA SER A 27 7.07 6.44 4.58
C SER A 27 5.56 6.33 4.79
N PRO A 28 4.87 7.40 5.22
CA PRO A 28 3.43 7.36 5.45
C PRO A 28 2.64 7.18 4.15
N LEU A 29 1.41 6.65 4.25
CA LEU A 29 0.43 6.62 3.17
C LEU A 29 -0.04 8.05 2.83
N THR A 30 -0.25 8.31 1.55
CA THR A 30 -0.96 9.52 1.09
C THR A 30 -2.46 9.37 1.34
N GLU A 31 -3.23 10.46 1.19
CA GLU A 31 -4.71 10.37 1.24
C GLU A 31 -5.25 9.43 0.15
N LEU A 32 -4.63 9.42 -1.04
CA LEU A 32 -4.92 8.45 -2.09
C LEU A 32 -4.64 7.01 -1.62
N GLY A 33 -3.50 6.77 -0.96
CA GLY A 33 -3.16 5.45 -0.42
C GLY A 33 -4.15 4.95 0.63
N LYS A 34 -4.65 5.84 1.50
CA LYS A 34 -5.70 5.52 2.47
C LYS A 34 -7.02 5.18 1.78
N GLU A 35 -7.39 5.93 0.74
CA GLU A 35 -8.62 5.68 -0.01
C GLU A 35 -8.57 4.37 -0.80
N GLN A 36 -7.43 4.04 -1.40
CA GLN A 36 -7.18 2.74 -2.03
C GLN A 36 -7.42 1.58 -1.05
N ALA A 37 -6.99 1.73 0.20
CA ALA A 37 -7.24 0.72 1.23
C ALA A 37 -8.72 0.59 1.59
N ARG A 38 -9.48 1.70 1.64
CA ARG A 38 -10.94 1.67 1.89
C ARG A 38 -11.73 1.03 0.76
N GLN A 39 -11.26 1.15 -0.48
CA GLN A 39 -11.93 0.61 -1.67
C GLN A 39 -11.65 -0.88 -1.89
N ALA A 40 -10.66 -1.44 -1.21
CA ALA A 40 -10.31 -2.84 -1.39
C ALA A 40 -11.39 -3.77 -0.83
N ARG A 41 -11.75 -4.80 -1.58
CA ARG A 41 -12.80 -5.78 -1.28
C ARG A 41 -12.25 -7.20 -1.39
#